data_AF-A0A955CKG0-F1
#
_entry.id   AF-A0A955CKG0-F1
#
_cell.length_a   1.000
_cell.length_b   1.000
_cell.length_c   1.000
_cell.angle_alpha   90.00
_cell.angle_beta   90.00
_cell.angle_gamma   90.00
#
_symmetry.space_group_name_H-M   'P 1'
#
loop_
_entity.id
_entity.type
_entity.pdbx_description
1 polymer ?
#
loop_
_entity_poly.entity_id
_entity_poly.type
_entity_poly.pdbx_seq_one_letter_code
_entity_poly.pdbx_strand_id
1 'polypeptide(L)'
;AGELEELVGQTAGNREELRTARSELLTRPAPFVYRPLVHGRIFVFGDDPFPGTMRDWQWFFRTMSESQLLWYRRHGLSLRRENPDYWDFLIPGVGLAPINGFRIMITMFVIAIGPLNFILLRKIKRLNWILITVPVGAALIILGLFVYAVTKDGLGVQSRNRSITHIDQRNNRAVTWSRQSYYAGIAPSQGFHFAKDAAVYPIDQRPTGRRSSVSTRAISWGDEQHLERGFLSPRVTSQFLMLRSHPSQIGLEVRDAGDGKPPVVVNHLSTSIERLYLCAADGQLYMSQTCNEGETASLSPTTVEEIRNELEALYDSTPLEPPDEFDGEGYRRAMSMSSTNYSWYAAGDANLSAASQLSGKLEGRLGGMRRDIRRELGRRSYLAIVSEPPDMLLGVERTTPRQSLSIVTGEW
;
A
#
# COMPACT_ATOMS: atom_id res chain seq x y z
N ALA A 1 51.61 -33.12 14.38
CA ALA A 1 51.89 -33.70 13.04
C ALA A 1 51.28 -35.10 12.89
N GLY A 2 51.25 -35.94 13.93
CA GLY A 2 50.66 -37.29 13.85
C GLY A 2 49.12 -37.39 13.91
N GLU A 3 48.40 -36.43 14.50
CA GLU A 3 46.92 -36.48 14.62
C GLU A 3 46.15 -35.89 13.42
N LEU A 4 46.84 -35.23 12.48
CA LEU A 4 46.21 -34.68 11.27
C LEU A 4 46.25 -35.66 10.08
N GLU A 5 47.10 -36.68 10.11
CA GLU A 5 47.11 -37.73 9.06
C GLU A 5 46.05 -38.82 9.32
N GLU A 6 45.68 -39.05 10.57
CA GLU A 6 44.66 -40.06 10.93
C GLU A 6 43.22 -39.58 10.59
N LEU A 7 43.00 -38.26 10.53
CA LEU A 7 41.73 -37.64 10.11
C LEU A 7 41.59 -37.53 8.57
N VAL A 8 42.70 -37.57 7.83
CA VAL A 8 42.72 -37.58 6.36
C VAL A 8 42.52 -39.02 5.82
N GLY A 9 42.87 -40.04 6.60
CA GLY A 9 42.56 -41.45 6.30
C GLY A 9 41.07 -41.80 6.33
N GLN A 10 40.27 -41.12 7.17
CA GLN A 10 38.81 -41.34 7.25
C GLN A 10 37.99 -40.56 6.21
N THR A 11 38.60 -39.62 5.47
CA THR A 11 37.89 -38.84 4.44
C THR A 11 37.94 -39.46 3.04
N ALA A 12 38.79 -40.48 2.82
CA ALA A 12 38.92 -41.15 1.53
C ALA A 12 37.74 -42.09 1.22
N GLY A 13 37.20 -42.81 2.22
CA GLY A 13 35.99 -43.62 2.07
C GLY A 13 34.73 -42.78 1.80
N ASN A 14 34.74 -41.53 2.24
CA ASN A 14 33.62 -40.61 2.11
C ASN A 14 33.53 -39.99 0.70
N ARG A 15 34.61 -39.98 -0.10
CA ARG A 15 34.60 -39.37 -1.45
C ARG A 15 33.83 -40.19 -2.48
N GLU A 16 33.91 -41.52 -2.40
CA GLU A 16 33.09 -42.42 -3.23
C GLU A 16 31.64 -42.40 -2.77
N GLU A 17 31.37 -42.48 -1.47
CA GLU A 17 29.99 -42.35 -0.93
C GLU A 17 29.37 -41.00 -1.27
N LEU A 18 30.12 -39.89 -1.18
CA LEU A 18 29.66 -38.57 -1.60
C LEU A 18 29.46 -38.47 -3.12
N ARG A 19 30.26 -39.19 -3.92
CA ARG A 19 30.07 -39.26 -5.38
C ARG A 19 28.84 -40.07 -5.75
N THR A 20 28.62 -41.21 -5.11
CA THR A 20 27.46 -42.08 -5.30
C THR A 20 26.19 -41.41 -4.81
N ALA A 21 26.20 -40.81 -3.61
CA ALA A 21 25.09 -40.01 -3.11
C ALA A 21 24.80 -38.80 -4.01
N ARG A 22 25.84 -38.15 -4.57
CA ARG A 22 25.70 -37.06 -5.54
C ARG A 22 25.17 -37.55 -6.89
N SER A 23 25.58 -38.72 -7.39
CA SER A 23 25.05 -39.26 -8.64
C SER A 23 23.60 -39.71 -8.47
N GLU A 24 23.26 -40.37 -7.36
CA GLU A 24 21.89 -40.71 -7.00
C GLU A 24 20.99 -39.46 -6.88
N LEU A 25 21.52 -38.37 -6.32
CA LEU A 25 20.83 -37.07 -6.24
C LEU A 25 20.58 -36.43 -7.60
N LEU A 26 21.49 -36.60 -8.56
CA LEU A 26 21.34 -36.08 -9.92
C LEU A 26 20.38 -36.94 -10.75
N THR A 27 20.21 -38.21 -10.38
CA THR A 27 19.29 -39.14 -11.06
C THR A 27 17.90 -39.22 -10.45
N ARG A 28 17.70 -38.74 -9.22
CA ARG A 28 16.38 -38.75 -8.57
C ARG A 28 15.48 -37.68 -9.20
N PRO A 29 14.27 -38.02 -9.67
CA PRO A 29 13.34 -37.02 -10.21
C PRO A 29 13.05 -35.96 -9.13
N ALA A 30 12.95 -34.70 -9.56
CA ALA A 30 12.65 -33.61 -8.64
C ALA A 30 11.33 -33.91 -7.89
N PRO A 31 11.29 -33.79 -6.56
CA PRO A 31 10.10 -34.14 -5.76
C PRO A 31 8.92 -33.23 -6.07
N PHE A 32 9.17 -32.06 -6.65
CA PHE A 32 8.17 -31.13 -7.13
C PHE A 32 8.69 -30.33 -8.32
N VAL A 33 7.75 -29.84 -9.13
CA VAL A 33 7.98 -28.77 -10.10
C VAL A 33 7.23 -27.52 -9.64
N TYR A 34 7.71 -26.34 -10.02
CA TYR A 34 7.05 -25.09 -9.68
C TYR A 34 7.06 -24.08 -10.80
N ARG A 35 6.04 -23.23 -10.83
CA ARG A 35 5.94 -22.12 -11.79
C ARG A 35 5.51 -20.84 -11.05
N PRO A 36 6.14 -19.69 -11.33
CA PRO A 36 5.61 -18.40 -10.90
C PRO A 36 4.26 -18.14 -11.58
N LEU A 37 3.29 -17.64 -10.82
CA LEU A 37 1.98 -17.25 -11.34
C LEU A 37 1.56 -15.93 -10.71
N VAL A 38 1.48 -14.86 -11.50
CA VAL A 38 1.13 -13.50 -11.07
C VAL A 38 1.96 -13.09 -9.83
N HIS A 39 1.34 -12.99 -8.65
CA HIS A 39 2.00 -12.63 -7.39
C HIS A 39 2.37 -13.85 -6.53
N GLY A 40 2.25 -15.07 -7.04
CA GLY A 40 2.45 -16.32 -6.33
C GLY A 40 3.37 -17.30 -7.05
N ARG A 41 3.36 -18.55 -6.57
CA ARG A 41 3.95 -19.71 -7.23
C ARG A 41 3.00 -20.89 -7.03
N ILE A 42 2.88 -21.71 -8.06
CA ILE A 42 2.23 -23.02 -7.97
C ILE A 42 3.33 -24.06 -7.85
N PHE A 43 3.14 -25.00 -6.93
CA PHE A 43 3.98 -26.18 -6.77
C PHE A 43 3.14 -27.40 -7.08
N VAL A 44 3.70 -28.33 -7.85
CA VAL A 44 3.06 -29.59 -8.21
C VAL A 44 4.01 -30.71 -7.79
N PHE A 45 3.50 -31.63 -7.00
CA PHE A 45 4.22 -32.83 -6.55
C PHE A 45 3.79 -34.00 -7.43
N GLY A 46 4.75 -34.84 -7.84
CA GLY A 46 4.48 -35.97 -8.73
C GLY A 46 3.70 -37.10 -8.06
N ASP A 47 4.00 -37.36 -6.80
CA ASP A 47 3.36 -38.35 -5.93
C ASP A 47 2.83 -37.68 -4.66
N ASP A 48 2.17 -38.44 -3.77
CA ASP A 48 1.76 -37.95 -2.44
C ASP A 48 2.98 -37.44 -1.65
N PRO A 49 3.06 -36.12 -1.36
CA PRO A 49 4.20 -35.56 -0.65
C PRO A 49 4.18 -35.88 0.85
N PHE A 50 3.15 -36.56 1.36
CA PHE A 50 3.00 -36.83 2.79
C PHE A 50 3.36 -38.29 3.16
N PRO A 51 4.12 -38.49 4.27
CA PRO A 51 4.69 -37.47 5.14
C PRO A 51 5.91 -36.74 4.54
N GLY A 52 6.47 -37.25 3.44
CA GLY A 52 7.69 -36.71 2.79
C GLY A 52 8.93 -36.90 3.64
N THR A 53 10.12 -36.63 3.10
CA THR A 53 11.36 -36.63 3.90
C THR A 53 11.70 -35.23 4.39
N MET A 54 12.40 -35.11 5.52
CA MET A 54 12.90 -33.82 6.02
C MET A 54 13.71 -33.07 4.95
N ARG A 55 14.44 -33.81 4.11
CA ARG A 55 15.24 -33.27 3.01
C ARG A 55 14.38 -32.67 1.90
N ASP A 56 13.30 -33.34 1.50
CA ASP A 56 12.38 -32.85 0.46
C ASP A 56 11.68 -31.57 0.92
N TRP A 57 11.24 -31.54 2.18
CA TRP A 57 10.65 -30.34 2.78
C TRP A 57 11.67 -29.20 2.93
N GLN A 58 12.91 -29.49 3.31
CA GLN A 58 13.98 -28.48 3.34
C GLN A 58 14.25 -27.92 1.94
N TRP A 59 14.26 -28.77 0.90
CA TRP A 59 14.40 -28.30 -0.48
C TRP A 59 13.22 -27.39 -0.85
N PHE A 60 11.98 -27.84 -0.61
CA PHE A 60 10.77 -27.07 -0.87
C PHE A 60 10.78 -25.69 -0.20
N PHE A 61 11.07 -25.62 1.09
CA PHE A 61 11.11 -24.35 1.82
C PHE A 61 12.29 -23.46 1.40
N ARG A 62 13.43 -24.02 1.00
CA ARG A 62 14.56 -23.24 0.43
C ARG A 62 14.27 -22.73 -0.98
N THR A 63 13.44 -23.44 -1.75
CA THR A 63 12.98 -22.98 -3.06
C THR A 63 12.04 -21.79 -2.94
N MET A 64 11.25 -21.72 -1.86
CA MET A 64 10.46 -20.53 -1.56
C MET A 64 11.32 -19.42 -0.99
N SER A 65 11.14 -18.20 -1.47
CA SER A 65 11.78 -17.05 -0.84
C SER A 65 11.10 -16.69 0.48
N GLU A 66 11.82 -16.02 1.36
CA GLU A 66 11.25 -15.47 2.60
C GLU A 66 10.06 -14.54 2.33
N SER A 67 10.07 -13.81 1.22
CA SER A 67 8.95 -12.97 0.74
C SER A 67 7.72 -13.74 0.28
N GLN A 68 7.81 -15.07 0.15
CA GLN A 68 6.69 -15.94 -0.16
C GLN A 68 6.11 -16.61 1.09
N LEU A 69 6.98 -17.03 2.01
CA LEU A 69 6.63 -17.76 3.23
C LEU A 69 6.25 -16.83 4.39
N LEU A 70 7.06 -15.82 4.67
CA LEU A 70 6.89 -14.97 5.84
C LEU A 70 5.84 -13.90 5.56
N TRP A 71 4.74 -13.93 6.32
CA TRP A 71 3.64 -12.97 6.22
C TRP A 71 4.13 -11.52 6.10
N TYR A 72 5.00 -11.11 7.02
CA TYR A 72 5.43 -9.72 7.11
C TYR A 72 6.26 -9.25 5.92
N ARG A 73 7.01 -10.15 5.28
CA ARG A 73 7.75 -9.84 4.06
C ARG A 73 6.86 -9.93 2.83
N ARG A 74 5.88 -10.84 2.82
CA ARG A 74 4.95 -10.97 1.71
C ARG A 74 4.03 -9.75 1.61
N HIS A 75 3.49 -9.32 2.74
CA HIS A 75 2.47 -8.27 2.83
C HIS A 75 3.02 -6.89 3.20
N GLY A 76 4.30 -6.81 3.61
CA GLY A 76 4.92 -5.56 4.04
C GLY A 76 4.37 -5.03 5.37
N LEU A 77 3.68 -5.87 6.15
CA LEU A 77 3.09 -5.53 7.44
C LEU A 77 3.04 -6.74 8.38
N SER A 78 3.13 -6.50 9.68
CA SER A 78 2.88 -7.52 10.70
C SER A 78 1.51 -7.32 11.35
N LEU A 79 0.84 -8.45 11.64
CA LEU A 79 -0.35 -8.48 12.50
C LEU A 79 0.00 -8.78 13.98
N ARG A 80 1.29 -8.92 14.29
CA ARG A 80 1.77 -9.30 15.63
C ARG A 80 2.84 -8.38 16.19
N ARG A 81 3.62 -7.73 15.32
CA ARG A 81 4.73 -6.84 15.65
C ARG A 81 4.41 -5.42 15.23
N GLU A 82 5.16 -4.47 15.77
CA GLU A 82 5.04 -3.07 15.37
C GLU A 82 5.31 -2.90 13.86
N ASN A 83 4.53 -2.02 13.24
CA ASN A 83 4.71 -1.56 11.87
C ASN A 83 5.33 -0.15 11.92
N PRO A 84 6.67 -0.03 11.87
CA PRO A 84 7.35 1.26 12.00
C PRO A 84 6.97 2.22 10.86
N ASP A 85 6.87 1.69 9.64
CA ASP A 85 6.52 2.40 8.40
C ASP A 85 5.00 2.67 8.29
N TYR A 86 4.25 2.63 9.40
CA TYR A 86 2.82 2.97 9.39
C TYR A 86 2.62 4.44 8.98
N TRP A 87 3.49 5.32 9.49
CA TRP A 87 3.38 6.77 9.35
C TRP A 87 3.79 7.29 7.96
N ASP A 88 4.54 6.48 7.21
CA ASP A 88 5.07 6.84 5.88
C ASP A 88 3.98 6.86 4.79
N PHE A 89 2.81 6.29 5.10
CA PHE A 89 1.67 6.21 4.19
C PHE A 89 0.42 6.92 4.72
N LEU A 90 0.63 8.00 5.50
CA LEU A 90 -0.46 8.91 5.85
C LEU A 90 -0.89 9.76 4.66
N ILE A 91 -2.10 10.32 4.75
CA ILE A 91 -2.61 11.26 3.76
C ILE A 91 -2.00 12.64 4.08
N PRO A 92 -1.29 13.29 3.13
CA PRO A 92 -0.71 14.61 3.35
C PRO A 92 -1.79 15.67 3.58
N GLY A 93 -1.51 16.65 4.44
CA GLY A 93 -2.36 17.83 4.63
C GLY A 93 -3.63 17.62 5.47
N VAL A 94 -3.94 16.40 5.91
CA VAL A 94 -5.15 16.08 6.70
C VAL A 94 -4.82 15.37 8.00
N GLY A 95 -5.67 15.52 9.02
CA GLY A 95 -5.49 14.88 10.33
C GLY A 95 -4.34 15.41 11.17
N LEU A 96 -3.69 16.46 10.70
CA LEU A 96 -2.61 17.15 11.40
C LEU A 96 -3.19 18.38 12.09
N ALA A 97 -2.89 18.55 13.38
CA ALA A 97 -3.28 19.75 14.11
C ALA A 97 -2.61 20.97 13.46
N PRO A 98 -3.37 21.96 12.93
CA PRO A 98 -2.80 23.14 12.29
C PRO A 98 -2.20 24.10 13.32
N ILE A 99 -1.06 23.74 13.93
CA ILE A 99 -0.44 24.45 15.05
C ILE A 99 -0.22 25.93 14.70
N ASN A 100 0.20 26.24 13.48
CA ASN A 100 0.42 27.61 13.03
C ASN A 100 -0.90 28.39 12.87
N GLY A 101 -1.93 27.77 12.31
CA GLY A 101 -3.26 28.38 12.21
C GLY A 101 -3.88 28.64 13.59
N PHE A 102 -3.78 27.66 14.49
CA PHE A 102 -4.19 27.79 15.89
C PHE A 102 -3.40 28.90 16.60
N ARG A 103 -2.08 28.97 16.41
CA ARG A 103 -1.23 30.00 17.02
C ARG A 103 -1.63 31.40 16.58
N ILE A 104 -1.81 31.62 15.27
CA ILE A 104 -2.22 32.92 14.73
C ILE A 104 -3.60 33.30 15.29
N MET A 105 -4.55 32.37 15.29
CA MET A 105 -5.92 32.64 15.72
C MET A 105 -6.04 32.86 17.24
N ILE A 106 -5.31 32.09 18.07
CA ILE A 106 -5.24 32.34 19.52
C ILE A 106 -4.50 33.67 19.81
N THR A 107 -3.47 34.02 19.04
CA THR A 107 -2.82 35.33 19.20
C THR A 107 -3.79 36.46 18.86
N MET A 108 -4.53 36.32 17.75
CA MET A 108 -5.58 37.26 17.36
C MET A 108 -6.68 37.33 18.42
N PHE A 109 -7.08 36.20 19.01
CA PHE A 109 -8.04 36.11 20.11
C PHE A 109 -7.60 36.91 21.33
N VAL A 110 -6.38 36.68 21.80
CA VAL A 110 -5.83 37.35 22.99
C VAL A 110 -5.74 38.85 22.75
N ILE A 111 -5.33 39.28 21.56
CA ILE A 111 -5.26 40.70 21.19
C ILE A 111 -6.67 41.31 21.10
N ALA A 112 -7.61 40.60 20.46
CA ALA A 112 -8.98 41.07 20.27
C ALA A 112 -9.70 41.23 21.62
N ILE A 113 -9.68 40.21 22.48
CA ILE A 113 -10.39 40.23 23.76
C ILE A 113 -9.68 41.08 24.82
N GLY A 114 -8.34 41.10 24.81
CA GLY A 114 -7.56 41.86 25.78
C GLY A 114 -7.45 43.33 25.41
N PRO A 115 -6.32 43.76 24.81
CA PRO A 115 -6.03 45.17 24.60
C PRO A 115 -7.04 45.87 23.69
N LEU A 116 -7.47 45.24 22.59
CA LEU A 116 -8.29 45.91 21.59
C LEU A 116 -9.72 46.18 22.12
N ASN A 117 -10.38 45.17 22.67
CA ASN A 117 -11.71 45.30 23.25
C ASN A 117 -11.72 46.28 24.44
N PHE A 118 -10.70 46.23 25.32
CA PHE A 118 -10.60 47.15 26.46
C PHE A 118 -10.40 48.61 26.02
N ILE A 119 -9.49 48.88 25.07
CA ILE A 119 -9.25 50.25 24.56
C ILE A 119 -10.50 50.79 23.88
N LEU A 120 -11.18 49.98 23.07
CA LEU A 120 -12.40 50.37 22.36
C LEU A 120 -13.53 50.72 23.36
N LEU A 121 -13.77 49.86 24.35
CA LEU A 121 -14.81 50.07 25.36
C LEU A 121 -14.51 51.23 26.31
N ARG A 122 -13.24 51.45 26.63
CA ARG A 122 -12.79 52.61 27.42
C ARG A 122 -13.02 53.91 26.66
N LYS A 123 -12.73 53.95 25.34
CA LYS A 123 -13.02 55.12 24.49
C LYS A 123 -14.53 55.39 24.38
N ILE A 124 -15.36 54.35 24.36
CA ILE A 124 -16.83 54.45 24.27
C ILE A 124 -17.49 54.69 25.66
N LYS A 125 -16.71 54.73 26.75
CA LYS A 125 -17.15 54.91 28.15
C LYS A 125 -18.23 53.92 28.62
N ARG A 126 -18.36 52.76 27.96
CA ARG A 126 -19.36 51.73 28.27
C ARG A 126 -18.71 50.43 28.73
N LEU A 127 -17.91 50.51 29.80
CA LEU A 127 -17.12 49.38 30.29
C LEU A 127 -17.99 48.16 30.69
N ASN A 128 -19.24 48.39 31.10
CA ASN A 128 -20.20 47.34 31.45
C ASN A 128 -20.51 46.38 30.28
N TRP A 129 -20.24 46.77 29.03
CA TRP A 129 -20.43 45.91 27.85
C TRP A 129 -19.40 44.79 27.71
N ILE A 130 -18.31 44.80 28.51
CA ILE A 130 -17.36 43.69 28.58
C ILE A 130 -18.06 42.35 28.83
N LEU A 131 -19.13 42.36 29.64
CA LEU A 131 -19.93 41.17 29.95
C LEU A 131 -20.55 40.51 28.70
N ILE A 132 -20.74 41.25 27.61
CA ILE A 132 -21.31 40.75 26.35
C ILE A 132 -20.21 40.56 25.30
N THR A 133 -19.28 41.50 25.17
CA THR A 133 -18.28 41.46 24.09
C THR A 133 -17.29 40.32 24.24
N VAL A 134 -16.95 39.93 25.48
CA VAL A 134 -16.04 38.80 25.73
C VAL A 134 -16.67 37.47 25.29
N PRO A 135 -17.89 37.09 25.73
CA PRO A 135 -18.57 35.89 25.22
C PRO A 135 -18.79 35.90 23.71
N VAL A 136 -19.22 37.02 23.12
CA VAL A 136 -19.45 37.14 21.67
C VAL A 136 -18.14 37.00 20.87
N GLY A 137 -17.08 37.65 21.32
CA GLY A 137 -15.75 37.52 20.71
C GLY A 137 -15.24 36.08 20.76
N ALA A 138 -15.42 35.40 21.89
CA ALA A 138 -15.09 33.98 22.02
C ALA A 138 -15.91 33.11 21.06
N ALA A 139 -17.21 33.33 20.95
CA ALA A 139 -18.06 32.60 20.02
C ALA A 139 -17.63 32.78 18.56
N LEU A 140 -17.28 34.01 18.14
CA LEU A 140 -16.78 34.29 16.78
C LEU A 140 -15.47 33.57 16.47
N ILE A 141 -14.57 33.47 17.45
CA ILE A 141 -13.27 32.81 17.27
C ILE A 141 -13.45 31.30 17.19
N ILE A 142 -14.29 30.71 18.04
CA ILE A 142 -14.65 29.29 17.98
C ILE A 142 -15.29 28.97 16.62
N LEU A 143 -16.18 29.84 16.13
CA LEU A 143 -16.78 29.70 14.81
C LEU A 143 -15.74 29.80 13.69
N GLY A 144 -14.82 30.75 13.77
CA GLY A 144 -13.71 30.88 12.81
C GLY A 144 -12.80 29.66 12.78
N LEU A 145 -12.46 29.11 13.95
CA LEU A 145 -11.73 27.84 14.10
C LEU A 145 -12.46 26.68 13.44
N PHE A 146 -13.77 26.59 13.66
CA PHE A 146 -14.60 25.57 13.06
C PHE A 146 -14.63 25.69 11.53
N VAL A 147 -14.89 26.89 11.00
CA VAL A 147 -14.92 27.15 9.55
C VAL A 147 -13.56 26.82 8.92
N TYR A 148 -12.46 27.23 9.56
CA TYR A 148 -11.12 26.92 9.09
C TYR A 148 -10.86 25.41 9.04
N ALA A 149 -11.19 24.67 10.10
CA ALA A 149 -11.02 23.22 10.14
C ALA A 149 -11.86 22.51 9.07
N VAL A 150 -13.13 22.92 8.89
CA VAL A 150 -14.01 22.36 7.85
C VAL A 150 -13.48 22.64 6.44
N THR A 151 -12.95 23.84 6.21
CA THR A 151 -12.42 24.23 4.89
C THR A 151 -11.13 23.50 4.57
N LYS A 152 -10.26 23.29 5.57
CA LYS A 152 -8.96 22.64 5.40
C LYS A 152 -9.09 21.12 5.26
N ASP A 153 -9.76 20.47 6.21
CA ASP A 153 -9.81 19.01 6.29
C ASP A 153 -10.92 18.41 5.41
N GLY A 154 -11.93 19.22 5.06
CA GLY A 154 -13.16 18.77 4.45
C GLY A 154 -14.07 18.03 5.43
N LEU A 155 -15.32 17.79 5.01
CA LEU A 155 -16.28 16.96 5.75
C LEU A 155 -16.31 15.51 5.28
N GLY A 156 -15.80 15.25 4.07
CA GLY A 156 -15.79 13.94 3.45
C GLY A 156 -14.66 13.03 3.92
N VAL A 157 -14.55 11.88 3.23
CA VAL A 157 -13.44 10.94 3.39
C VAL A 157 -12.36 11.25 2.38
N GLN A 158 -11.16 11.53 2.85
CA GLN A 158 -9.96 11.66 2.03
C GLN A 158 -9.28 10.28 1.99
N SER A 159 -8.71 9.90 0.85
CA SER A 159 -8.02 8.63 0.69
C SER A 159 -6.64 8.81 0.07
N ARG A 160 -5.73 7.89 0.38
CA ARG A 160 -4.44 7.74 -0.30
C ARG A 160 -4.26 6.28 -0.63
N ASN A 161 -4.15 5.97 -1.92
CA ASN A 161 -4.15 4.60 -2.42
C ASN A 161 -2.84 4.30 -3.13
N ARG A 162 -2.26 3.14 -2.86
CA ARG A 162 -1.11 2.61 -3.60
C ARG A 162 -1.46 1.21 -4.04
N SER A 163 -1.57 1.00 -5.34
CA SER A 163 -2.15 -0.23 -5.87
C SER A 163 -1.46 -0.72 -7.14
N ILE A 164 -1.51 -2.04 -7.30
CA ILE A 164 -1.16 -2.74 -8.52
C ILE A 164 -2.32 -3.68 -8.87
N THR A 165 -2.84 -3.55 -10.09
CA THR A 165 -3.81 -4.47 -10.66
C THR A 165 -3.16 -5.21 -11.82
N HIS A 166 -3.27 -6.53 -11.82
CA HIS A 166 -2.86 -7.37 -12.93
C HIS A 166 -4.11 -7.97 -13.59
N ILE A 167 -4.29 -7.70 -14.88
CA ILE A 167 -5.40 -8.16 -15.69
C ILE A 167 -4.91 -9.27 -16.61
N ASP A 168 -5.47 -10.45 -16.44
CA ASP A 168 -5.36 -11.56 -17.36
C ASP A 168 -6.61 -11.54 -18.27
N GLN A 169 -6.51 -10.82 -19.38
CA GLN A 169 -7.62 -10.67 -20.33
C GLN A 169 -8.01 -12.00 -20.99
N ARG A 170 -7.07 -12.94 -21.14
CA ARG A 170 -7.32 -14.23 -21.78
C ARG A 170 -8.19 -15.13 -20.93
N ASN A 171 -8.02 -15.06 -19.60
CA ASN A 171 -8.80 -15.82 -18.65
C ASN A 171 -9.93 -15.01 -18.01
N ASN A 172 -10.14 -13.74 -18.42
CA ASN A 172 -11.11 -12.80 -17.84
C ASN A 172 -11.00 -12.69 -16.32
N ARG A 173 -9.78 -12.47 -15.81
CA ARG A 173 -9.52 -12.32 -14.37
C ARG A 173 -8.68 -11.10 -14.09
N ALA A 174 -8.98 -10.44 -12.97
CA ALA A 174 -8.15 -9.39 -12.42
C ALA A 174 -7.71 -9.74 -10.99
N VAL A 175 -6.45 -9.42 -10.68
CA VAL A 175 -5.87 -9.52 -9.34
C VAL A 175 -5.38 -8.15 -8.92
N THR A 176 -5.93 -7.62 -7.83
CA THR A 176 -5.57 -6.32 -7.30
C THR A 176 -4.94 -6.47 -5.94
N TRP A 177 -3.83 -5.77 -5.73
CA TRP A 177 -3.21 -5.59 -4.43
C TRP A 177 -3.13 -4.11 -4.14
N SER A 178 -3.61 -3.69 -2.97
CA SER A 178 -3.56 -2.29 -2.59
C SER A 178 -3.31 -2.07 -1.11
N ARG A 179 -2.64 -0.96 -0.82
CA ARG A 179 -2.63 -0.33 0.48
C ARG A 179 -3.44 0.95 0.37
N GLN A 180 -4.40 1.10 1.27
CA GLN A 180 -5.36 2.19 1.27
C GLN A 180 -5.27 2.87 2.64
N SER A 181 -5.15 4.20 2.65
CA SER A 181 -5.24 5.03 3.84
C SER A 181 -6.47 5.91 3.74
N TYR A 182 -7.21 6.04 4.84
CA TYR A 182 -8.44 6.81 4.93
C TYR A 182 -8.37 7.79 6.08
N TYR A 183 -8.80 9.02 5.83
CA TYR A 183 -9.04 10.03 6.84
C TYR A 183 -10.45 10.56 6.65
N ALA A 184 -11.27 10.47 7.69
CA ALA A 184 -12.64 10.94 7.65
C ALA A 184 -12.80 12.18 8.53
N GLY A 185 -13.16 13.32 7.92
CA GLY A 185 -13.57 14.49 8.69
C GLY A 185 -14.81 14.16 9.53
N ILE A 186 -15.79 13.54 8.88
CA ILE A 186 -16.95 12.87 9.49
C ILE A 186 -16.91 11.40 9.06
N ALA A 187 -16.95 10.48 10.01
CA ALA A 187 -16.98 9.06 9.69
C ALA A 187 -18.31 8.69 9.02
N PRO A 188 -18.30 7.90 7.93
CA PRO A 188 -19.52 7.41 7.30
C PRO A 188 -20.31 6.54 8.29
N SER A 189 -21.62 6.76 8.38
CA SER A 189 -22.49 6.03 9.30
C SER A 189 -22.65 4.55 8.94
N GLN A 190 -22.43 4.21 7.66
CA GLN A 190 -22.54 2.85 7.15
C GLN A 190 -21.22 2.06 7.24
N GLY A 191 -20.12 2.64 7.74
CA GLY A 191 -18.85 1.91 7.82
C GLY A 191 -18.24 1.65 6.42
N PHE A 192 -17.51 0.54 6.27
CA PHE A 192 -16.95 0.13 4.98
C PHE A 192 -17.62 -1.13 4.40
N HIS A 193 -17.82 -1.15 3.09
CA HIS A 193 -18.39 -2.28 2.34
C HIS A 193 -17.37 -2.81 1.32
N PHE A 194 -16.92 -4.04 1.53
CA PHE A 194 -15.99 -4.72 0.62
C PHE A 194 -16.64 -5.96 0.02
N ALA A 195 -16.25 -6.32 -1.21
CA ALA A 195 -16.73 -7.55 -1.82
C ALA A 195 -16.30 -8.78 -1.02
N LYS A 196 -17.13 -9.83 -1.04
CA LYS A 196 -16.84 -11.11 -0.36
C LYS A 196 -15.58 -11.83 -0.83
N ASP A 197 -15.10 -11.52 -2.03
CA ASP A 197 -13.91 -12.09 -2.67
C ASP A 197 -12.63 -11.27 -2.40
N ALA A 198 -12.73 -10.19 -1.61
CA ALA A 198 -11.60 -9.41 -1.17
C ALA A 198 -11.07 -9.92 0.18
N ALA A 199 -9.76 -9.96 0.37
CA ALA A 199 -9.15 -10.08 1.68
C ALA A 199 -8.76 -8.69 2.17
N VAL A 200 -9.33 -8.26 3.29
CA VAL A 200 -9.11 -6.94 3.88
C VAL A 200 -8.45 -7.08 5.24
N TYR A 201 -7.27 -6.49 5.39
CA TYR A 201 -6.49 -6.52 6.62
C TYR A 201 -6.31 -5.11 7.16
N PRO A 202 -6.83 -4.77 8.36
CA PRO A 202 -6.50 -3.50 8.98
C PRO A 202 -5.01 -3.47 9.29
N ILE A 203 -4.39 -2.34 9.01
CA ILE A 203 -2.99 -2.08 9.36
C ILE A 203 -3.02 -1.24 10.62
N ASP A 204 -2.60 -1.84 11.73
CA ASP A 204 -2.40 -1.13 12.98
C ASP A 204 -0.90 -0.90 13.18
N GLN A 205 -0.51 0.29 13.64
CA GLN A 205 0.89 0.54 14.00
C GLN A 205 1.37 -0.48 15.05
N ARG A 206 0.52 -0.84 16.01
CA ARG A 206 0.83 -1.78 17.11
C ARG A 206 -0.29 -2.80 17.32
N PRO A 207 -0.27 -3.93 16.58
CA PRO A 207 -1.34 -4.92 16.61
C PRO A 207 -1.56 -5.60 17.98
N THR A 208 -0.51 -5.81 18.78
CA THR A 208 -0.55 -6.65 20.01
C THR A 208 -0.39 -5.87 21.33
N GLY A 209 -0.62 -4.55 21.31
CA GLY A 209 -0.42 -3.71 22.49
C GLY A 209 -1.53 -3.80 23.55
N ARG A 210 -1.14 -3.81 24.84
CA ARG A 210 -2.03 -3.76 26.04
C ARG A 210 -2.96 -2.54 26.08
N ARG A 211 -2.63 -1.52 25.29
CA ARG A 211 -3.35 -0.25 25.12
C ARG A 211 -3.70 0.01 23.65
N SER A 212 -3.74 -1.05 22.83
CA SER A 212 -4.47 -0.92 21.58
C SER A 212 -5.89 -0.58 22.01
N SER A 213 -6.29 0.68 21.88
CA SER A 213 -7.69 1.07 21.98
C SER A 213 -8.36 0.51 20.72
N VAL A 214 -8.33 -0.81 20.57
CA VAL A 214 -9.14 -1.53 19.61
C VAL A 214 -10.54 -1.28 20.13
N SER A 215 -11.11 -0.17 19.71
CA SER A 215 -12.56 0.00 19.68
C SER A 215 -13.11 -1.32 19.16
N THR A 216 -14.03 -1.92 19.90
CA THR A 216 -14.61 -3.21 19.51
C THR A 216 -15.00 -3.16 18.05
N ARG A 217 -14.26 -3.91 17.22
CA ARG A 217 -14.48 -3.99 15.78
C ARG A 217 -15.64 -4.94 15.53
N ALA A 218 -16.62 -4.48 14.77
CA ALA A 218 -17.78 -5.28 14.38
C ALA A 218 -17.75 -5.46 12.87
N ILE A 219 -17.77 -6.72 12.42
CA ILE A 219 -17.88 -7.10 11.02
C ILE A 219 -19.14 -7.93 10.88
N SER A 220 -20.00 -7.55 9.94
CA SER A 220 -21.05 -8.42 9.43
C SER A 220 -20.56 -9.08 8.14
N TRP A 221 -20.73 -10.39 8.05
CA TRP A 221 -20.28 -11.19 6.91
C TRP A 221 -21.48 -11.85 6.25
N GLY A 222 -21.77 -11.46 5.01
CA GLY A 222 -22.86 -12.01 4.20
C GLY A 222 -22.45 -12.10 2.74
N ASP A 223 -23.27 -11.54 1.85
CA ASP A 223 -22.95 -11.40 0.42
C ASP A 223 -21.81 -10.40 0.17
N GLU A 224 -21.56 -9.52 1.15
CA GLU A 224 -20.44 -8.61 1.24
C GLU A 224 -19.80 -8.66 2.64
N GLN A 225 -18.62 -8.05 2.75
CA GLN A 225 -17.93 -7.80 4.00
C GLN A 225 -18.25 -6.39 4.47
N HIS A 226 -19.06 -6.28 5.51
CA HIS A 226 -19.49 -5.02 6.08
C HIS A 226 -18.72 -4.75 7.38
N LEU A 227 -17.77 -3.83 7.31
CA LEU A 227 -16.98 -3.35 8.45
C LEU A 227 -17.74 -2.20 9.14
N GLU A 228 -18.71 -2.59 9.97
CA GLU A 228 -19.70 -1.70 10.59
C GLU A 228 -19.09 -0.65 11.53
N ARG A 229 -18.21 -1.08 12.44
CA ARG A 229 -17.73 -0.22 13.54
C ARG A 229 -16.29 -0.52 13.93
N GLY A 230 -15.56 0.50 14.36
CA GLY A 230 -14.20 0.39 14.91
C GLY A 230 -13.09 0.32 13.84
N PHE A 231 -13.46 0.57 12.59
CA PHE A 231 -12.57 0.54 11.42
C PHE A 231 -12.20 1.93 10.89
N LEU A 232 -13.07 2.92 11.11
CA LEU A 232 -12.84 4.32 10.75
C LEU A 232 -13.42 5.20 11.85
N SER A 233 -12.58 6.00 12.49
CA SER A 233 -13.01 6.97 13.49
C SER A 233 -12.90 8.39 12.92
N PRO A 234 -13.79 9.32 13.31
CA PRO A 234 -13.66 10.71 12.91
C PRO A 234 -12.29 11.28 13.29
N ARG A 235 -11.66 11.97 12.35
CA ARG A 235 -10.35 12.64 12.51
C ARG A 235 -9.20 11.71 12.90
N VAL A 236 -9.31 10.42 12.61
CA VAL A 236 -8.24 9.44 12.80
C VAL A 236 -7.96 8.73 11.49
N THR A 237 -6.68 8.66 11.12
CA THR A 237 -6.26 7.93 9.93
C THR A 237 -6.32 6.43 10.18
N SER A 238 -6.98 5.71 9.28
CA SER A 238 -7.09 4.24 9.30
C SER A 238 -6.53 3.68 8.00
N GLN A 239 -5.75 2.60 8.08
CA GLN A 239 -5.11 1.98 6.92
C GLN A 239 -5.53 0.53 6.75
N PHE A 240 -5.63 0.09 5.50
CA PHE A 240 -5.98 -1.27 5.10
C PHE A 240 -5.03 -1.79 4.04
N LEU A 241 -4.71 -3.07 4.13
CA LEU A 241 -4.20 -3.85 3.00
C LEU A 241 -5.36 -4.63 2.40
N MET A 242 -5.61 -4.45 1.12
CA MET A 242 -6.66 -5.15 0.39
C MET A 242 -6.06 -5.97 -0.75
N LEU A 243 -6.48 -7.23 -0.85
CA LEU A 243 -6.15 -8.11 -1.95
C LEU A 243 -7.44 -8.67 -2.52
N ARG A 244 -7.60 -8.70 -3.84
CA ARG A 244 -8.80 -9.25 -4.46
C ARG A 244 -8.42 -10.00 -5.73
N SER A 245 -9.03 -11.17 -5.95
CA SER A 245 -8.97 -11.87 -7.24
C SER A 245 -10.39 -12.20 -7.66
N HIS A 246 -10.79 -11.70 -8.83
CA HIS A 246 -12.17 -11.82 -9.28
C HIS A 246 -12.25 -11.95 -10.81
N PRO A 247 -13.35 -12.51 -11.34
CA PRO A 247 -13.64 -12.42 -12.76
C PRO A 247 -13.79 -10.95 -13.16
N SER A 248 -13.15 -10.54 -14.25
CA SER A 248 -13.32 -9.20 -14.81
C SER A 248 -13.09 -9.23 -16.31
N GLN A 249 -13.86 -8.40 -17.03
CA GLN A 249 -13.78 -8.23 -18.49
C GLN A 249 -13.10 -6.91 -18.87
N ILE A 250 -12.67 -6.13 -17.88
CA ILE A 250 -11.93 -4.90 -18.14
C ILE A 250 -10.60 -5.22 -18.82
N GLY A 251 -10.12 -4.29 -19.63
CA GLY A 251 -8.86 -4.47 -20.34
C GLY A 251 -8.62 -3.38 -21.36
N LEU A 252 -7.67 -3.65 -22.26
CA LEU A 252 -7.46 -2.86 -23.46
C LEU A 252 -7.85 -3.70 -24.68
N GLU A 253 -8.60 -3.09 -25.58
CA GLU A 253 -8.81 -3.67 -26.91
C GLU A 253 -7.70 -3.18 -27.83
N VAL A 254 -6.76 -4.07 -28.15
CA VAL A 254 -5.60 -3.76 -28.99
C VAL A 254 -5.78 -4.41 -30.36
N ARG A 255 -5.78 -3.58 -31.42
CA ARG A 255 -5.85 -4.01 -32.81
C ARG A 255 -4.57 -3.63 -33.53
N ASP A 256 -3.84 -4.63 -34.02
CA ASP A 256 -2.61 -4.39 -34.77
C ASP A 256 -2.93 -3.67 -36.09
N ALA A 257 -2.16 -2.62 -36.41
CA ALA A 257 -2.39 -1.78 -37.59
C ALA A 257 -1.59 -2.22 -38.84
N GLY A 258 -0.87 -3.36 -38.76
CA GLY A 258 0.03 -3.86 -39.82
C GLY A 258 1.44 -3.25 -39.77
N ASP A 259 2.29 -3.62 -40.73
CA ASP A 259 3.73 -3.31 -40.73
C ASP A 259 4.04 -1.82 -40.55
N GLY A 260 4.74 -1.50 -39.46
CA GLY A 260 5.33 -0.19 -39.19
C GLY A 260 4.37 0.86 -38.60
N LYS A 261 3.09 0.54 -38.37
CA LYS A 261 2.12 1.47 -37.77
C LYS A 261 1.87 1.15 -36.29
N PRO A 262 1.67 2.17 -35.45
CA PRO A 262 1.28 1.94 -34.06
C PRO A 262 -0.08 1.21 -34.01
N PRO A 263 -0.26 0.25 -33.08
CA PRO A 263 -1.54 -0.42 -32.90
C PRO A 263 -2.62 0.55 -32.44
N VAL A 264 -3.87 0.23 -32.74
CA VAL A 264 -5.04 0.97 -32.28
C VAL A 264 -5.47 0.39 -30.94
N VAL A 265 -5.54 1.21 -29.90
CA VAL A 265 -5.88 0.76 -28.55
C VAL A 265 -7.14 1.48 -28.07
N VAL A 266 -8.13 0.75 -27.58
CA VAL A 266 -9.33 1.31 -26.94
C VAL A 266 -9.32 0.98 -25.45
N ASN A 267 -9.57 1.98 -24.61
CA ASN A 267 -9.58 1.83 -23.16
C ASN A 267 -10.91 1.24 -22.66
N HIS A 268 -10.87 0.03 -22.10
CA HIS A 268 -11.99 -0.61 -21.39
C HIS A 268 -11.62 -0.93 -19.93
N LEU A 269 -10.78 -0.11 -19.29
CA LEU A 269 -10.35 -0.31 -17.90
C LEU A 269 -11.35 0.20 -16.85
N SER A 270 -12.50 0.75 -17.25
CA SER A 270 -13.48 1.38 -16.33
C SER A 270 -12.92 2.54 -15.50
N THR A 271 -11.83 3.15 -15.99
CA THR A 271 -11.15 4.30 -15.39
C THR A 271 -10.40 5.07 -16.47
N SER A 272 -10.08 6.33 -16.20
CA SER A 272 -9.26 7.13 -17.12
C SER A 272 -7.79 6.72 -16.99
N ILE A 273 -7.14 6.50 -18.13
CA ILE A 273 -5.71 6.25 -18.21
C ILE A 273 -5.03 7.61 -18.24
N GLU A 274 -4.11 7.86 -17.32
CA GLU A 274 -3.27 9.06 -17.32
C GLU A 274 -2.08 8.88 -18.27
N ARG A 275 -1.49 7.68 -18.26
CA ARG A 275 -0.40 7.24 -19.15
C ARG A 275 -0.53 5.77 -19.48
N LEU A 276 -0.32 5.44 -20.75
CA LEU A 276 -0.27 4.07 -21.23
C LEU A 276 1.12 3.78 -21.81
N TYR A 277 1.70 2.65 -21.43
CA TYR A 277 2.84 2.05 -22.13
C TYR A 277 2.45 0.68 -22.64
N LEU A 278 2.72 0.44 -23.91
CA LEU A 278 2.32 -0.75 -24.63
C LEU A 278 3.55 -1.40 -25.29
N CYS A 279 3.74 -2.70 -25.07
CA CYS A 279 4.75 -3.50 -25.74
C CYS A 279 4.06 -4.39 -26.78
N ALA A 280 4.21 -4.03 -28.06
CA ALA A 280 3.58 -4.74 -29.17
C ALA A 280 4.18 -6.15 -29.38
N ALA A 281 3.61 -6.92 -30.31
CA ALA A 281 4.02 -8.30 -30.57
C ALA A 281 5.47 -8.42 -31.09
N ASP A 282 5.94 -7.40 -31.81
CA ASP A 282 7.31 -7.27 -32.31
C ASP A 282 8.32 -6.82 -31.21
N GLY A 283 7.82 -6.41 -30.04
CA GLY A 283 8.61 -5.88 -28.93
C GLY A 283 8.93 -4.39 -29.03
N GLN A 284 8.32 -3.67 -29.98
CA GLN A 284 8.34 -2.22 -30.04
C GLN A 284 7.48 -1.63 -28.91
N LEU A 285 7.96 -0.51 -28.37
CA LEU A 285 7.31 0.18 -27.26
C LEU A 285 6.59 1.42 -27.77
N TYR A 286 5.37 1.60 -27.30
CA TYR A 286 4.54 2.76 -27.58
C TYR A 286 4.08 3.37 -26.26
N MET A 287 3.90 4.68 -26.25
CA MET A 287 3.26 5.42 -25.17
C MET A 287 1.97 6.09 -25.65
N SER A 288 1.03 6.29 -24.74
CA SER A 288 -0.08 7.23 -24.90
C SER A 288 -0.15 8.19 -23.72
N GLN A 289 -0.75 9.34 -24.00
CA GLN A 289 -1.15 10.32 -23.00
C GLN A 289 -2.50 9.91 -22.37
N THR A 290 -3.21 10.89 -21.84
CA THR A 290 -4.53 10.67 -21.24
C THR A 290 -5.52 10.08 -22.22
N CYS A 291 -6.24 9.04 -21.79
CA CYS A 291 -7.27 8.36 -22.56
C CYS A 291 -8.43 7.96 -21.63
N ASN A 292 -9.61 8.55 -21.83
CA ASN A 292 -10.77 8.22 -21.01
C ASN A 292 -11.34 6.85 -21.36
N GLU A 293 -12.22 6.34 -20.51
CA GLU A 293 -12.94 5.10 -20.78
C GLU A 293 -13.71 5.18 -22.11
N GLY A 294 -13.60 4.14 -22.93
CA GLY A 294 -14.23 4.05 -24.25
C GLY A 294 -13.51 4.81 -25.37
N GLU A 295 -12.50 5.62 -25.06
CA GLU A 295 -11.74 6.36 -26.07
C GLU A 295 -10.63 5.52 -26.71
N THR A 296 -10.24 5.92 -27.93
CA THR A 296 -9.07 5.35 -28.62
C THR A 296 -7.82 6.12 -28.24
N ALA A 297 -6.82 5.42 -27.71
CA ALA A 297 -5.54 5.98 -27.32
C ALA A 297 -4.69 6.31 -28.55
N SER A 298 -4.12 7.52 -28.57
CA SER A 298 -3.15 7.93 -29.60
C SER A 298 -1.75 7.48 -29.18
N LEU A 299 -1.14 6.60 -29.97
CA LEU A 299 0.15 6.00 -29.64
C LEU A 299 1.31 6.66 -30.38
N SER A 300 2.39 6.92 -29.64
CA SER A 300 3.69 7.34 -30.19
C SER A 300 4.80 6.37 -29.75
N PRO A 301 5.81 6.10 -30.59
CA PRO A 301 6.96 5.28 -30.18
C PRO A 301 7.64 5.84 -28.92
N THR A 302 8.20 4.97 -28.09
CA THR A 302 8.95 5.36 -26.87
C THR A 302 10.13 4.42 -26.61
N THR A 303 11.03 4.82 -25.71
CA THR A 303 12.18 4.04 -25.26
C THR A 303 12.04 3.56 -23.82
N VAL A 304 12.82 2.56 -23.43
CA VAL A 304 12.84 2.04 -22.04
C VAL A 304 13.28 3.12 -21.06
N GLU A 305 14.24 3.95 -21.46
CA GLU A 305 14.79 5.05 -20.67
C GLU A 305 13.73 6.12 -20.39
N GLU A 306 12.93 6.50 -21.39
CA GLU A 306 11.81 7.44 -21.22
C GLU A 306 10.78 6.92 -20.22
N ILE A 307 10.35 5.66 -20.36
CA ILE A 307 9.40 5.02 -19.44
C ILE A 307 9.97 5.00 -18.02
N ARG A 308 11.26 4.64 -17.87
CA ARG A 308 11.92 4.60 -16.55
C ARG A 308 11.90 5.98 -15.90
N ASN A 309 12.27 7.03 -16.63
CA ASN A 309 12.32 8.39 -16.11
C ASN A 309 10.93 8.90 -15.70
N GLU A 310 9.89 8.62 -16.50
CA GLU A 310 8.50 8.98 -16.14
C GLU A 310 8.03 8.22 -14.90
N LEU A 311 8.34 6.92 -14.79
CA LEU A 311 8.04 6.13 -13.59
C LEU A 311 8.82 6.65 -12.37
N GLU A 312 10.10 7.01 -12.50
CA GLU A 312 10.87 7.61 -11.40
C GLU A 312 10.21 8.91 -10.91
N ALA A 313 9.89 9.83 -11.82
CA ALA A 313 9.21 11.08 -11.49
C ALA A 313 7.84 10.84 -10.80
N LEU A 314 7.08 9.84 -11.24
CA LEU A 314 5.81 9.48 -10.62
C LEU A 314 5.98 8.96 -9.19
N TYR A 315 7.01 8.16 -8.92
CA TYR A 315 7.30 7.66 -7.58
C TYR A 315 7.77 8.78 -6.66
N ASP A 316 8.59 9.69 -7.17
CA ASP A 316 9.07 10.85 -6.43
C ASP A 316 7.94 11.82 -6.11
N SER A 317 6.90 11.89 -6.96
CA SER A 317 5.68 12.65 -6.70
C SER A 317 4.74 11.99 -5.66
N THR A 318 4.97 10.72 -5.33
CA THR A 318 4.17 9.92 -4.38
C THR A 318 5.07 9.21 -3.35
N PRO A 319 5.90 9.93 -2.59
CA PRO A 319 6.92 9.33 -1.73
C PRO A 319 6.30 8.57 -0.55
N LEU A 320 6.94 7.48 -0.14
CA LEU A 320 6.61 6.76 1.09
C LEU A 320 7.36 7.38 2.26
N GLU A 321 6.94 8.57 2.63
CA GLU A 321 7.52 9.35 3.73
C GLU A 321 6.40 9.96 4.56
N PRO A 322 6.63 10.18 5.87
CA PRO A 322 5.67 10.87 6.70
C PRO A 322 5.40 12.27 6.12
N PRO A 323 4.15 12.77 6.17
CA PRO A 323 3.87 14.15 5.80
C PRO A 323 4.76 15.12 6.57
N ASP A 324 5.23 16.19 5.93
CA ASP A 324 6.15 17.17 6.54
C ASP A 324 5.67 17.71 7.89
N GLU A 325 4.34 17.83 8.08
CA GLU A 325 3.77 18.34 9.32
C GLU A 325 3.61 17.28 10.43
N PHE A 326 3.97 16.03 10.17
CA PHE A 326 3.96 14.94 11.17
C PHE A 326 5.25 14.95 12.00
N ASP A 327 5.14 15.25 13.30
CA ASP A 327 6.26 15.17 14.25
C ASP A 327 6.57 13.71 14.64
N GLY A 328 7.24 13.00 13.73
CA GLY A 328 7.66 11.61 13.96
C GLY A 328 8.69 11.45 15.07
N GLU A 329 9.49 12.48 15.38
CA GLU A 329 10.46 12.44 16.48
C GLU A 329 9.80 12.62 17.84
N GLY A 330 8.93 13.61 17.98
CA GLY A 330 8.15 13.82 19.20
C GLY A 330 7.25 12.62 19.48
N TYR A 331 6.64 12.04 18.45
CA TYR A 331 5.87 10.81 18.57
C TYR A 331 6.74 9.63 19.05
N ARG A 332 7.91 9.39 18.42
CA ARG A 332 8.86 8.35 18.86
C ARG A 332 9.35 8.56 20.29
N ARG A 333 9.65 9.80 20.69
CA ARG A 333 10.10 10.16 22.05
C ARG A 333 9.00 9.95 23.09
N ALA A 334 7.76 10.34 22.79
CA ALA A 334 6.61 10.06 23.65
C ALA A 334 6.37 8.55 23.81
N MET A 335 6.62 7.78 22.74
CA MET A 335 6.47 6.32 22.77
C MET A 335 7.63 5.57 23.42
N SER A 336 8.87 6.06 23.34
CA SER A 336 10.02 5.41 23.98
C SER A 336 9.92 5.43 25.51
N MET A 337 9.24 6.43 26.08
CA MET A 337 8.89 6.47 27.50
C MET A 337 7.83 5.42 27.91
N SER A 338 7.12 4.83 26.94
CA SER A 338 6.01 3.89 27.14
C SER A 338 6.33 2.45 26.70
N SER A 339 7.51 2.21 26.11
CA SER A 339 7.84 0.96 25.40
C SER A 339 8.32 -0.20 26.29
N THR A 340 8.47 0.01 27.59
CA THR A 340 9.16 -0.92 28.50
C THR A 340 8.49 -2.29 28.70
N ASN A 341 7.26 -2.51 28.19
CA ASN A 341 6.48 -3.72 28.46
C ASN A 341 6.05 -4.55 27.22
N TYR A 342 6.63 -4.31 26.03
CA TYR A 342 6.17 -4.93 24.77
C TYR A 342 6.84 -6.28 24.40
N SER A 343 7.72 -6.81 25.25
CA SER A 343 8.59 -7.96 24.94
C SER A 343 7.90 -9.34 24.93
N TRP A 344 6.79 -9.54 25.65
CA TRP A 344 6.31 -10.89 25.96
C TRP A 344 5.69 -11.65 24.78
N TYR A 345 4.99 -10.99 23.86
CA TYR A 345 4.40 -11.64 22.66
C TYR A 345 5.31 -11.60 21.42
N ALA A 346 6.37 -10.79 21.45
CA ALA A 346 7.35 -10.68 20.37
C ALA A 346 8.59 -11.57 20.57
N ALA A 347 8.72 -12.24 21.71
CA ALA A 347 9.92 -12.98 22.11
C ALA A 347 10.33 -14.11 21.13
N GLY A 348 9.37 -14.77 20.47
CA GLY A 348 9.65 -15.80 19.46
C GLY A 348 10.19 -15.24 18.14
N ASP A 349 9.95 -13.95 17.86
CA ASP A 349 10.24 -13.30 16.58
C ASP A 349 11.26 -12.14 16.72
N ALA A 350 11.88 -11.98 17.90
CA ALA A 350 12.78 -10.86 18.19
C ALA A 350 14.04 -10.83 17.28
N ASN A 351 14.46 -11.99 16.78
CA ASN A 351 15.58 -12.12 15.85
C ASN A 351 15.20 -11.89 14.37
N LEU A 352 13.91 -11.69 14.07
CA LEU A 352 13.45 -11.43 12.72
C LEU A 352 13.48 -9.93 12.42
N SER A 353 13.88 -9.56 11.21
CA SER A 353 13.84 -8.16 10.74
C SER A 353 12.44 -7.55 10.94
N ALA A 354 12.40 -6.24 11.18
CA ALA A 354 11.14 -5.50 11.30
C ALA A 354 10.26 -5.69 10.04
N ALA A 355 8.94 -5.60 10.22
CA ALA A 355 8.04 -5.48 9.09
C ALA A 355 8.28 -4.14 8.41
N SER A 356 8.38 -4.15 7.07
CA SER A 356 8.57 -2.93 6.30
C SER A 356 7.66 -2.93 5.09
N GLN A 357 7.03 -1.79 4.81
CA GLN A 357 6.17 -1.61 3.65
C GLN A 357 6.93 -1.95 2.36
N LEU A 358 8.18 -1.49 2.26
CA LEU A 358 9.05 -1.68 1.09
C LEU A 358 9.39 -3.14 0.82
N SER A 359 9.35 -4.00 1.84
CA SER A 359 9.61 -5.43 1.68
C SER A 359 8.44 -6.21 1.06
N GLY A 360 7.23 -5.64 1.12
CA GLY A 360 5.99 -6.25 0.65
C GLY A 360 5.97 -6.50 -0.86
N LYS A 361 5.14 -7.44 -1.32
CA LYS A 361 5.00 -7.75 -2.76
C LYS A 361 4.49 -6.58 -3.60
N LEU A 362 3.62 -5.74 -3.03
CA LEU A 362 3.14 -4.52 -3.67
C LEU A 362 4.32 -3.61 -4.04
N GLU A 363 5.07 -3.13 -3.04
CA GLU A 363 6.22 -2.25 -3.28
C GLU A 363 7.35 -2.95 -4.02
N GLY A 364 7.55 -4.25 -3.80
CA GLY A 364 8.54 -5.04 -4.53
C GLY A 364 8.26 -5.11 -6.03
N ARG A 365 6.99 -5.19 -6.44
CA ARG A 365 6.59 -5.14 -7.86
C ARG A 365 6.71 -3.74 -8.43
N LEU A 366 6.20 -2.76 -7.70
CA LEU A 366 6.32 -1.34 -8.02
C LEU A 366 7.79 -0.92 -8.24
N GLY A 367 8.68 -1.21 -7.28
CA GLY A 367 10.12 -0.99 -7.41
C GLY A 367 10.82 -1.92 -8.41
N GLY A 368 10.20 -3.05 -8.78
CA GLY A 368 10.66 -3.92 -9.87
C GLY A 368 10.48 -3.26 -11.23
N MET A 369 9.29 -2.69 -11.49
CA MET A 369 8.97 -1.94 -12.70
C MET A 369 9.94 -0.77 -12.92
N ARG A 370 10.30 -0.05 -11.84
CA ARG A 370 11.27 1.04 -11.92
C ARG A 370 12.67 0.57 -12.33
N ARG A 371 13.12 -0.56 -11.81
CA ARG A 371 14.48 -1.08 -12.06
C ARG A 371 14.62 -1.73 -13.44
N ASP A 372 13.65 -2.55 -13.82
CA ASP A 372 13.73 -3.37 -15.03
C ASP A 372 12.35 -3.49 -15.70
N ILE A 373 11.87 -2.36 -16.23
CA ILE A 373 10.57 -2.31 -16.90
C ILE A 373 10.49 -3.26 -18.09
N ARG A 374 11.60 -3.56 -18.77
CA ARG A 374 11.60 -4.47 -19.94
C ARG A 374 11.35 -5.92 -19.55
N ARG A 375 11.76 -6.32 -18.34
CA ARG A 375 11.40 -7.62 -17.78
C ARG A 375 9.92 -7.69 -17.38
N GLU A 376 9.35 -6.57 -16.98
CA GLU A 376 7.94 -6.48 -16.56
C GLU A 376 6.97 -6.31 -17.75
N LEU A 377 7.38 -5.58 -18.80
CA LEU A 377 6.66 -5.42 -20.07
C LEU A 377 7.13 -6.47 -21.09
N GLY A 378 6.59 -7.68 -20.98
CA GLY A 378 6.75 -8.73 -22.00
C GLY A 378 6.10 -8.35 -23.35
N ARG A 379 6.29 -9.20 -24.37
CA ARG A 379 5.57 -9.03 -25.65
C ARG A 379 4.07 -9.15 -25.43
N ARG A 380 3.29 -8.31 -26.11
CA ARG A 380 1.82 -8.23 -25.96
C ARG A 380 1.40 -7.96 -24.53
N SER A 381 2.06 -7.00 -23.89
CA SER A 381 1.74 -6.55 -22.53
C SER A 381 1.72 -5.03 -22.43
N TYR A 382 0.99 -4.52 -21.44
CA TYR A 382 0.84 -3.10 -21.20
C TYR A 382 1.00 -2.76 -19.72
N LEU A 383 1.34 -1.50 -19.47
CA LEU A 383 1.32 -0.85 -18.18
C LEU A 383 0.54 0.45 -18.34
N ALA A 384 -0.54 0.61 -17.59
CA ALA A 384 -1.32 1.84 -17.52
C ALA A 384 -1.22 2.45 -16.13
N ILE A 385 -0.90 3.74 -16.08
CA ILE A 385 -1.07 4.57 -14.89
C ILE A 385 -2.48 5.15 -14.98
N VAL A 386 -3.28 4.92 -13.94
CA VAL A 386 -4.70 5.27 -13.93
C VAL A 386 -5.01 6.17 -12.75
N SER A 387 -6.00 7.04 -12.91
CA SER A 387 -6.42 7.98 -11.86
C SER A 387 -6.98 7.25 -10.64
N GLU A 388 -7.75 6.19 -10.89
CA GLU A 388 -8.34 5.35 -9.86
C GLU A 388 -8.13 3.86 -10.18
N PRO A 389 -7.88 3.00 -9.17
CA PRO A 389 -7.70 1.58 -9.41
C PRO A 389 -9.01 0.97 -9.94
N PRO A 390 -8.97 0.25 -11.08
CA PRO A 390 -10.17 -0.28 -11.69
C PRO A 390 -10.75 -1.41 -10.85
N ASP A 391 -12.09 -1.51 -10.83
CA ASP A 391 -12.85 -2.48 -10.03
C ASP A 391 -12.51 -2.50 -8.52
N MET A 392 -11.87 -1.45 -8.00
CA MET A 392 -11.52 -1.36 -6.59
C MET A 392 -12.63 -0.74 -5.76
N LEU A 393 -13.21 -1.55 -4.89
CA LEU A 393 -14.03 -1.07 -3.80
C LEU A 393 -13.12 -0.41 -2.76
N LEU A 394 -13.17 0.93 -2.68
CA LEU A 394 -12.54 1.70 -1.61
C LEU A 394 -13.28 1.56 -0.28
N GLY A 395 -14.26 0.65 -0.18
CA GLY A 395 -15.06 0.45 1.01
C GLY A 395 -16.08 1.56 1.28
N VAL A 396 -15.91 2.76 0.71
CA VAL A 396 -16.80 3.91 0.86
C VAL A 396 -17.14 4.45 -0.52
N GLU A 397 -18.41 4.82 -0.74
CA GLU A 397 -18.91 5.27 -2.05
C GLU A 397 -18.19 6.49 -2.62
N ARG A 398 -17.70 7.40 -1.77
CA ARG A 398 -17.04 8.62 -2.20
C ARG A 398 -15.85 8.92 -1.32
N THR A 399 -14.67 8.90 -1.94
CA THR A 399 -13.45 9.40 -1.32
C THR A 399 -12.77 10.38 -2.27
N THR A 400 -12.02 11.33 -1.72
CA THR A 400 -11.17 12.22 -2.52
C THR A 400 -9.73 11.69 -2.45
N PRO A 401 -9.18 11.13 -3.54
CA PRO A 401 -7.82 10.62 -3.55
C PRO A 401 -6.79 11.76 -3.44
N ARG A 402 -5.72 11.52 -2.68
CA ARG A 402 -4.61 12.45 -2.44
C ARG A 402 -3.29 11.70 -2.53
N GLN A 403 -2.39 12.11 -3.43
CA GLN A 403 -1.10 11.44 -3.67
C GLN A 403 -1.24 9.92 -3.82
N SER A 404 -2.25 9.50 -4.57
CA SER A 404 -2.51 8.10 -4.89
C SER A 404 -1.69 7.67 -6.11
N LEU A 405 -1.30 6.39 -6.14
CA LEU A 405 -0.61 5.75 -7.25
C LEU A 405 -1.32 4.43 -7.57
N SER A 406 -1.82 4.32 -8.79
CA SER A 406 -2.52 3.13 -9.25
C SER A 406 -1.94 2.68 -10.59
N ILE A 407 -1.38 1.47 -10.60
CA ILE A 407 -0.79 0.90 -11.80
C ILE A 407 -1.58 -0.35 -12.20
N VAL A 408 -1.96 -0.42 -13.47
CA VAL A 408 -2.59 -1.57 -14.08
C VAL A 408 -1.60 -2.20 -15.05
N THR A 409 -1.44 -3.51 -14.99
CA THR A 409 -0.67 -4.29 -15.96
C THR A 409 -1.56 -5.34 -16.57
N GLY A 410 -1.35 -5.68 -17.83
CA GLY A 410 -2.07 -6.79 -18.44
C GLY A 410 -1.38 -7.33 -19.67
N GLU A 411 -1.86 -8.50 -20.10
CA GLU A 411 -1.44 -9.20 -21.31
C GLU A 411 -2.66 -9.44 -22.21
N TRP A 412 -2.50 -9.34 -23.54
CA TRP A 412 -3.57 -9.60 -24.52
C TRP A 412 -3.24 -10.69 -25.54
#